data_AF-A0AA41XVG8-F1
#
_entry.id   AF-A0AA41XVG8-F1
#
_cell.length_a   1.000
_cell.length_b   1.000
_cell.length_c   1.000
_cell.angle_alpha   90.00
_cell.angle_beta   90.00
_cell.angle_gamma   90.00
#
_symmetry.space_group_name_H-M   'P 1'
#
loop_
_entity.id
_entity.type
_entity.pdbx_description
1 polymer ?
#
loop_
_entity_poly.entity_id
_entity_poly.type
_entity_poly.pdbx_seq_one_letter_code
_entity_poly.pdbx_strand_id
1 'polypeptide(L)'
;MFMTIADEKMRSLPFFRADIPVRACGFTRFEQQWVGCLLTPWMMSLLVLPGPGQVWSDRPLADRLALALPCGNVTFIVGEMAGKQYLSCSLMSPIDSRLRGKQAVSLAEQSAKMALSLPVADADAPRNLRRRELFRRNRSEPHA
;
A
#
# COMPACT_ATOMS: atom_id res chain seq x y z
N MET A 1 11.30 -5.23 -13.84
CA MET A 1 11.29 -6.08 -12.64
C MET A 1 9.89 -6.50 -12.21
N PHE A 2 8.96 -5.61 -11.85
CA PHE A 2 7.57 -6.02 -11.55
C PHE A 2 6.82 -6.61 -12.76
N MET A 3 7.11 -6.14 -13.98
CA MET A 3 6.66 -6.79 -15.22
C MET A 3 7.22 -8.21 -15.39
N THR A 4 8.44 -8.47 -14.93
CA THR A 4 9.07 -9.80 -15.00
C THR A 4 8.44 -10.75 -13.98
N ILE A 5 8.17 -10.29 -12.76
CA ILE A 5 7.43 -11.05 -11.72
C ILE A 5 5.99 -11.33 -12.16
N ALA A 6 5.36 -10.37 -12.86
CA ALA A 6 4.05 -10.54 -13.48
C ALA A 6 4.03 -11.69 -14.49
N ASP A 7 5.07 -11.75 -15.32
CA ASP A 7 5.15 -12.66 -16.45
C ASP A 7 5.53 -14.09 -16.01
N GLU A 8 6.48 -14.25 -15.09
CA GLU A 8 7.01 -15.58 -14.71
C GLU A 8 6.26 -16.28 -13.55
N LYS A 9 5.86 -15.57 -12.50
CA LYS A 9 5.32 -16.21 -11.27
C LYS A 9 3.83 -15.97 -11.03
N MET A 10 3.28 -14.90 -11.57
CA MET A 10 1.90 -14.47 -11.26
C MET A 10 0.89 -14.82 -12.36
N ARG A 11 1.34 -15.15 -13.57
CA ARG A 11 0.48 -15.51 -14.71
C ARG A 11 -0.33 -16.80 -14.49
N SER A 12 0.12 -17.65 -13.56
CA SER A 12 -0.55 -18.89 -13.15
C SER A 12 -1.56 -18.70 -12.01
N LEU A 13 -1.68 -17.49 -11.44
CA LEU A 13 -2.64 -17.24 -10.35
C LEU A 13 -4.05 -17.06 -10.90
N PRO A 14 -5.08 -17.68 -10.29
CA PRO A 14 -6.47 -17.57 -10.74
C PRO A 14 -7.04 -16.15 -10.64
N PHE A 15 -6.34 -15.25 -9.94
CA PHE A 15 -6.70 -13.84 -9.76
C PHE A 15 -5.91 -12.89 -10.68
N PHE A 16 -5.12 -13.41 -11.62
CA PHE A 16 -4.36 -12.60 -12.56
C PHE A 16 -5.29 -11.87 -13.54
N ARG A 17 -5.18 -10.54 -13.59
CA ARG A 17 -6.03 -9.71 -14.46
C ARG A 17 -5.23 -9.12 -15.62
N ALA A 18 -5.20 -9.81 -16.76
CA ALA A 18 -4.48 -9.37 -17.96
C ALA A 18 -4.90 -7.97 -18.49
N ASP A 19 -6.13 -7.54 -18.19
CA ASP A 19 -6.66 -6.20 -18.53
C ASP A 19 -6.00 -5.05 -17.72
N ILE A 20 -5.35 -5.37 -16.61
CA ILE A 20 -4.71 -4.40 -15.73
C ILE A 20 -3.23 -4.28 -16.10
N PRO A 21 -2.73 -3.09 -16.49
CA PRO A 21 -1.32 -2.91 -16.79
C PRO A 21 -0.48 -2.85 -15.52
N VAL A 22 0.76 -3.32 -15.59
CA VAL A 22 1.79 -3.00 -14.59
C VAL A 22 2.23 -1.55 -14.82
N ARG A 23 1.89 -0.64 -13.90
CA ARG A 23 2.20 0.79 -14.05
C ARG A 23 2.49 1.46 -12.72
N ALA A 24 3.54 2.28 -12.71
CA ALA A 24 3.83 3.25 -11.66
C ALA A 24 3.01 4.53 -11.91
N CYS A 25 2.14 4.89 -10.97
CA CYS A 25 1.13 5.95 -11.09
C CYS A 25 1.30 7.01 -9.99
N GLY A 26 1.16 8.28 -10.35
CA GLY A 26 1.03 9.37 -9.38
C GLY A 26 2.28 9.68 -8.54
N PHE A 27 3.48 9.39 -9.05
CA PHE A 27 4.73 9.68 -8.33
C PHE A 27 4.93 11.19 -8.17
N THR A 28 4.92 11.64 -6.91
CA THR A 28 5.10 13.02 -6.50
C THR A 28 6.19 13.10 -5.45
N ARG A 29 6.89 14.24 -5.40
CA ARG A 29 7.93 14.48 -4.41
C ARG A 29 7.34 15.10 -3.15
N PHE A 30 7.49 14.41 -2.02
CA PHE A 30 7.03 14.85 -0.70
C PHE A 30 8.16 14.69 0.31
N GLU A 31 8.48 15.75 1.05
CA GLU A 31 9.63 15.77 2.00
C GLU A 31 10.94 15.22 1.41
N GLN A 32 11.22 15.63 0.17
CA GLN A 32 12.34 15.18 -0.65
C GLN A 32 12.29 13.70 -1.08
N GLN A 33 11.35 12.90 -0.59
CA GLN A 33 11.12 11.50 -0.98
C GLN A 33 10.14 11.42 -2.14
N TRP A 34 10.18 10.34 -2.90
CA TRP A 34 9.20 10.07 -3.96
C TRP A 34 8.10 9.17 -3.42
N VAL A 35 6.85 9.61 -3.52
CA VAL A 35 5.68 8.83 -3.10
C VAL A 35 4.80 8.60 -4.31
N GLY A 36 4.41 7.36 -4.58
CA GLY A 36 3.55 7.00 -5.71
C GLY A 36 2.94 5.62 -5.55
N CYS A 37 2.02 5.23 -6.41
CA CYS A 37 1.39 3.91 -6.38
C CYS A 37 1.95 3.01 -7.48
N LEU A 38 2.19 1.75 -7.18
CA LEU A 38 2.43 0.68 -8.14
C LEU A 38 1.14 -0.11 -8.33
N LEU A 39 0.61 -0.04 -9.54
CA LEU A 39 -0.47 -0.90 -10.01
C LEU A 39 0.12 -2.13 -10.70
N THR A 40 -0.40 -3.30 -10.35
CA THR A 40 -0.10 -4.57 -11.01
C THR A 40 -1.40 -5.35 -11.26
N PRO A 41 -1.37 -6.38 -12.12
CA PRO A 41 -2.53 -7.22 -12.40
C PRO A 41 -3.18 -7.91 -11.19
N TRP A 42 -2.43 -8.13 -10.12
CA TRP A 42 -2.91 -8.85 -8.93
C TRP A 42 -2.99 -7.96 -7.69
N MET A 43 -2.21 -6.87 -7.60
CA MET A 43 -2.19 -5.99 -6.44
C MET A 43 -1.98 -4.51 -6.78
N MET A 44 -2.36 -3.66 -5.85
CA MET A 44 -2.02 -2.24 -5.83
C MET A 44 -1.29 -1.92 -4.53
N SER A 45 -0.14 -1.26 -4.62
CA SER A 45 0.63 -0.81 -3.46
C SER A 45 1.07 0.63 -3.58
N LEU A 46 1.14 1.31 -2.45
CA LEU A 46 1.82 2.60 -2.32
C LEU A 46 3.31 2.33 -2.11
N LEU A 47 4.15 3.08 -2.80
CA LEU A 47 5.61 3.03 -2.73
C LEU A 47 6.14 4.38 -2.29
N VAL A 48 7.14 4.34 -1.40
CA VAL A 48 7.98 5.48 -1.07
C VAL A 48 9.43 5.13 -1.40
N LEU A 49 10.09 5.99 -2.17
CA LEU A 49 11.47 5.85 -2.60
C LEU A 49 12.28 7.02 -2.05
N PRO A 50 13.57 6.81 -1.74
CA PRO A 50 14.46 7.88 -1.32
C PRO A 50 14.61 8.93 -2.43
N GLY A 51 14.73 10.20 -2.01
CA GLY A 51 15.04 11.31 -2.90
C GLY A 51 16.41 11.21 -3.56
N PRO A 52 16.66 11.93 -4.66
CA PRO A 52 18.01 12.06 -5.21
C PRO A 52 18.94 12.68 -4.16
N GLY A 53 20.03 11.97 -3.83
CA GLY A 53 21.00 12.37 -2.80
C GLY A 53 20.62 12.01 -1.37
N GLN A 54 19.46 11.37 -1.14
CA GLN A 54 19.04 10.94 0.18
C GLN A 54 19.50 9.50 0.43
N VAL A 55 20.17 9.28 1.55
CA VAL A 55 20.59 7.95 2.00
C VAL A 55 19.78 7.62 3.25
N TRP A 56 18.94 6.59 3.15
CA TRP A 56 18.24 6.06 4.31
C TRP A 56 19.21 5.23 5.15
N SER A 57 19.01 5.23 6.46
CA SER A 57 19.71 4.32 7.37
C SER A 57 19.39 2.89 6.98
N ASP A 58 20.39 2.02 7.04
CA ASP A 58 20.18 0.59 6.77
C ASP A 58 19.18 0.01 7.76
N ARG A 59 18.08 -0.53 7.23
CA ARG A 59 17.00 -1.14 8.01
C ARG A 59 16.82 -2.59 7.62
N PRO A 60 16.45 -3.46 8.57
CA PRO A 60 16.15 -4.84 8.25
C PRO A 60 15.02 -4.92 7.22
N LEU A 61 15.20 -5.77 6.21
CA LEU A 61 14.15 -6.04 5.23
C LEU A 61 12.92 -6.62 5.92
N ALA A 62 11.74 -6.34 5.36
CA ALA A 62 10.43 -6.67 5.92
C ALA A 62 10.08 -5.97 7.25
N ASP A 63 10.91 -5.04 7.73
CA ASP A 63 10.59 -4.22 8.90
C ASP A 63 9.44 -3.24 8.62
N ARG A 64 8.71 -2.86 9.66
CA ARG A 64 7.52 -2.00 9.55
C ARG A 64 7.85 -0.57 9.99
N LEU A 65 7.80 0.35 9.05
CA LEU A 65 8.03 1.76 9.29
C LEU A 65 6.71 2.55 9.20
N ALA A 66 6.31 3.18 10.30
CA ALA A 66 5.19 4.12 10.28
C ALA A 66 5.69 5.49 9.80
N LEU A 67 5.18 5.95 8.66
CA LEU A 67 5.42 7.30 8.15
C LEU A 67 4.20 8.17 8.43
N ALA A 68 4.45 9.37 8.94
CA ALA A 68 3.43 10.41 9.07
C ALA A 68 3.21 11.05 7.70
N LEU A 69 2.13 10.66 7.03
CA LEU A 69 1.71 11.29 5.78
C LEU A 69 0.63 12.35 6.08
N PRO A 70 0.40 13.30 5.16
CA PRO A 70 -0.67 14.28 5.28
C PRO A 70 -2.05 13.65 5.53
N CYS A 71 -2.32 12.47 4.98
CA CYS A 71 -3.57 11.74 5.21
C CYS A 71 -3.65 11.03 6.58
N GLY A 72 -2.54 10.91 7.29
CA GLY A 72 -2.41 10.19 8.55
C GLY A 72 -1.17 9.27 8.60
N ASN A 73 -0.99 8.58 9.72
CA ASN A 73 0.11 7.63 9.88
C ASN A 73 -0.16 6.35 9.07
N VAL A 74 0.72 6.05 8.13
CA VAL A 74 0.65 4.84 7.30
C VAL A 74 1.84 3.95 7.58
N THR A 75 1.60 2.66 7.80
CA THR A 75 2.66 1.67 8.01
C THR A 75 3.11 1.10 6.67
N PHE A 76 4.39 1.30 6.37
CA PHE A 76 5.07 0.71 5.23
C PHE A 76 5.98 -0.42 5.67
N ILE A 77 6.31 -1.30 4.73
CA ILE A 77 7.24 -2.40 4.88
C ILE A 77 8.50 -2.07 4.09
N VAL A 78 9.65 -2.20 4.74
CA VAL A 78 10.96 -2.02 4.11
C VAL A 78 11.22 -3.16 3.12
N GLY A 79 11.40 -2.80 1.86
CA GLY A 79 11.91 -3.67 0.81
C GLY A 79 13.22 -3.13 0.27
N GLU A 80 13.90 -3.93 -0.55
CA GLU A 80 15.11 -3.51 -1.25
C GLU A 80 15.00 -3.85 -2.73
N MET A 81 15.36 -2.90 -3.58
CA MET A 81 15.41 -3.07 -5.02
C MET A 81 16.70 -2.49 -5.57
N ALA A 82 17.47 -3.32 -6.28
CA ALA A 82 18.74 -2.94 -6.90
C ALA A 82 19.72 -2.27 -5.91
N GLY A 83 19.80 -2.80 -4.68
CA GLY A 83 20.66 -2.27 -3.61
C GLY A 83 20.18 -0.98 -2.97
N LYS A 84 18.94 -0.55 -3.24
CA LYS A 84 18.31 0.62 -2.61
C LYS A 84 17.08 0.19 -1.82
N GLN A 85 16.99 0.64 -0.57
CA GLN A 85 15.79 0.43 0.24
C GLN A 85 14.63 1.28 -0.29
N TYR A 86 13.46 0.67 -0.29
CA TYR A 86 12.18 1.30 -0.60
C TYR A 86 11.15 0.89 0.44
N LEU A 87 10.11 1.69 0.58
CA LEU A 87 9.01 1.40 1.47
C LEU A 87 7.79 1.06 0.64
N SER A 88 7.08 0.01 1.03
CA SER A 88 5.88 -0.43 0.32
C SER A 88 4.73 -0.69 1.28
N CYS A 89 3.52 -0.26 0.90
CA CYS A 89 2.30 -0.50 1.64
C CYS A 89 1.26 -1.09 0.69
N SER A 90 0.83 -2.31 0.94
CA SER A 90 -0.22 -2.95 0.12
C SER A 90 -1.56 -2.29 0.39
N LEU A 91 -2.13 -1.64 -0.63
CA LEU A 91 -3.45 -1.00 -0.54
C LEU A 91 -4.55 -2.01 -0.85
N MET A 92 -4.35 -2.84 -1.88
CA MET A 92 -5.35 -3.80 -2.33
C MET A 92 -4.70 -5.05 -2.92
N SER A 93 -5.11 -6.21 -2.44
CA SER A 93 -4.72 -7.52 -2.97
C SER A 93 -5.77 -8.56 -2.54
N PRO A 94 -6.45 -9.25 -3.47
CA PRO A 94 -6.39 -9.10 -4.93
C PRO A 94 -7.10 -7.81 -5.43
N ILE A 95 -6.80 -7.38 -6.66
CA ILE A 95 -7.55 -6.30 -7.34
C ILE A 95 -9.03 -6.69 -7.45
N ASP A 96 -9.94 -5.83 -6.97
CA ASP A 96 -11.39 -6.05 -7.06
C ASP A 96 -11.79 -6.36 -8.51
N SER A 97 -12.57 -7.44 -8.71
CA SER A 97 -12.98 -7.94 -10.03
C SER A 97 -13.79 -6.93 -10.85
N ARG A 98 -14.40 -5.93 -10.19
CA ARG A 98 -15.18 -4.84 -10.83
C ARG A 98 -14.31 -3.79 -11.51
N LEU A 99 -13.07 -3.58 -11.04
CA LEU A 99 -12.18 -2.55 -11.61
C LEU A 99 -11.73 -2.95 -13.01
N ARG A 100 -11.68 -2.02 -13.98
CA ARG A 100 -11.09 -2.24 -15.31
C ARG A 100 -9.78 -1.47 -15.45
N GLY A 101 -8.93 -1.81 -16.42
CA GLY A 101 -7.59 -1.24 -16.59
C GLY A 101 -7.52 0.28 -16.38
N LYS A 102 -8.39 1.05 -17.06
CA LYS A 102 -8.48 2.51 -16.90
C LYS A 102 -8.91 2.95 -15.49
N GLN A 103 -9.90 2.28 -14.90
CA GLN A 103 -10.37 2.59 -13.55
C GLN A 103 -9.32 2.26 -12.48
N ALA A 104 -8.62 1.14 -12.63
CA ALA A 104 -7.55 0.74 -11.72
C ALA A 104 -6.37 1.72 -11.79
N VAL A 105 -6.03 2.22 -12.98
CA VAL A 105 -5.02 3.28 -13.16
C VAL A 105 -5.48 4.57 -12.48
N SER A 106 -6.71 5.02 -12.73
CA SER A 106 -7.27 6.21 -12.09
C SER A 106 -7.30 6.08 -10.57
N LEU A 107 -7.68 4.91 -10.04
CA LEU A 107 -7.70 4.64 -8.61
C LEU A 107 -6.29 4.69 -8.03
N ALA A 108 -5.30 4.09 -8.69
CA ALA A 108 -3.91 4.14 -8.25
C ALA A 108 -3.36 5.58 -8.20
N GLU A 109 -3.66 6.40 -9.21
CA GLU A 109 -3.31 7.82 -9.23
C GLU A 109 -4.01 8.61 -8.11
N GLN A 110 -5.30 8.33 -7.87
CA GLN A 110 -6.06 8.96 -6.79
C GLN A 110 -5.51 8.55 -5.43
N SER A 111 -5.19 7.28 -5.20
CA SER A 111 -4.60 6.81 -3.94
C SER A 111 -3.25 7.48 -3.66
N ALA A 112 -2.40 7.67 -4.68
CA ALA A 112 -1.14 8.41 -4.52
C ALA A 112 -1.38 9.88 -4.14
N LYS A 113 -2.34 10.54 -4.80
CA LYS A 113 -2.74 11.92 -4.47
C LYS A 113 -3.34 12.03 -3.07
N MET A 114 -4.21 11.10 -2.68
CA MET A 114 -4.83 11.07 -1.36
C MET A 114 -3.79 10.88 -0.26
N ALA A 115 -2.79 10.02 -0.49
CA ALA A 115 -1.71 9.82 0.46
C ALA A 115 -0.93 11.11 0.78
N LEU A 116 -0.88 12.05 -0.16
CA LEU A 116 -0.18 13.33 -0.04
C LEU A 116 -1.11 14.52 0.24
N SER A 117 -2.41 14.30 0.21
CA SER A 117 -3.39 15.34 0.48
C SER A 117 -3.64 15.41 1.98
N LEU A 118 -3.84 16.62 2.51
CA LEU A 118 -4.40 16.80 3.86
C LEU A 118 -5.67 15.96 3.97
N PRO A 119 -6.02 15.45 5.17
CA PRO A 119 -7.23 14.69 5.33
C PRO A 119 -8.38 15.66 5.04
N VAL A 120 -8.90 15.62 3.81
CA VAL A 120 -10.31 15.93 3.62
C VAL A 120 -10.95 14.81 4.41
N ALA A 121 -11.43 15.14 5.60
CA ALA A 121 -12.24 14.24 6.39
C ALA A 121 -13.46 13.92 5.53
N ASP A 122 -13.33 12.87 4.72
CA ASP A 122 -14.47 12.16 4.20
C ASP A 122 -15.08 11.52 5.44
N ALA A 123 -16.09 12.19 5.98
CA ALA A 123 -16.79 11.83 7.19
C ALA A 123 -17.53 10.48 7.07
N ASP A 124 -17.40 9.77 5.94
CA ASP A 124 -18.17 8.56 5.61
C ASP A 124 -17.31 7.32 5.29
N ALA A 125 -15.97 7.38 5.38
CA ALA A 125 -15.15 6.17 5.29
C ALA A 125 -15.13 5.44 6.65
N PRO A 126 -15.71 4.24 6.81
CA PRO A 126 -15.70 3.54 8.08
C PRO A 126 -14.27 3.13 8.42
N ARG A 127 -13.65 3.90 9.32
CA ARG A 127 -12.41 3.55 10.03
C ARG A 127 -12.67 2.28 10.83
N ASN A 128 -12.54 1.12 10.19
CA ASN A 128 -12.50 -0.17 10.87
C ASN A 128 -11.15 -0.33 11.59
N LEU A 129 -10.94 0.52 12.59
CA LEU A 129 -9.96 0.36 13.67
C LEU A 129 -10.56 -0.45 14.83
N ARG A 130 -11.34 -1.49 14.53
CA ARG A 130 -11.89 -2.42 15.53
C ARG A 130 -11.73 -3.86 15.09
N ARG A 131 -10.54 -4.41 15.31
CA ARG A 131 -10.41 -5.86 15.54
C ARG A 131 -9.16 -6.24 16.34
N ARG A 132 -8.92 -5.61 17.50
CA ARG A 132 -7.95 -6.10 18.50
C ARG A 132 -8.37 -5.98 19.97
N GLU A 133 -9.67 -5.86 20.27
CA GLU A 133 -10.16 -5.81 21.67
C GLU A 133 -11.41 -6.66 21.93
N LEU A 134 -11.47 -7.91 21.46
CA LEU A 134 -12.58 -8.80 21.78
C LEU A 134 -12.12 -10.20 22.15
N PHE A 135 -11.29 -10.32 23.19
CA PHE A 135 -11.21 -11.52 24.04
C PHE A 135 -10.66 -11.16 25.44
N ARG A 136 -11.30 -10.23 26.16
CA ARG A 136 -11.07 -10.12 27.61
C ARG A 136 -12.23 -9.49 28.39
N ARG A 137 -13.32 -10.25 28.53
CA ARG A 137 -14.39 -10.23 29.57
C ARG A 137 -15.53 -11.05 28.98
N ASN A 138 -16.16 -12.03 29.61
CA ASN A 138 -16.49 -12.15 31.02
C ASN A 138 -16.94 -13.62 31.23
N ARG A 139 -16.41 -14.35 32.23
CA ARG A 139 -17.16 -15.45 32.85
C ARG A 139 -17.32 -15.04 34.31
N SER A 140 -18.42 -14.34 34.59
CA SER A 140 -18.91 -14.08 35.93
C SER A 140 -19.93 -15.17 36.30
N GLU A 141 -19.89 -15.55 37.56
CA GLU A 141 -20.58 -16.61 38.33
C GLU A 141 -22.12 -16.63 38.21
N PRO A 142 -22.82 -17.61 38.82
CA PRO A 142 -23.28 -17.39 40.20
C PRO A 142 -23.38 -18.64 41.13
N HIS A 143 -23.45 -18.32 42.43
CA HIS A 143 -23.89 -19.04 43.63
C HIS A 143 -24.68 -20.36 43.53
N ALA A 144 -24.27 -21.33 44.36
CA ALA A 144 -25.06 -21.89 45.46
C ALA A 144 -24.12 -22.42 46.55
#